data_AF-A0AA39TG14-F1
#
_entry.id   AF-A0AA39TG14-F1
#
_cell.length_a   1.000
_cell.length_b   1.000
_cell.length_c   1.000
_cell.angle_alpha   90.00
_cell.angle_beta   90.00
_cell.angle_gamma   90.00
#
_symmetry.space_group_name_H-M   'P 1'
#
loop_
_entity.id
_entity.type
_entity.pdbx_description
1 polymer ?
#
loop_
_entity_poly.entity_id
_entity_poly.type
_entity_poly.pdbx_seq_one_letter_code
_entity_poly.pdbx_strand_id
1 'polypeptide(L)'
;MKEPVVVLESSQTYEKKAIEYWFERCSEDGRDPTCPVTGQVLKMPELKPNVELAGAIEEWINRNVDVQVDTAVECLREQTLRVDCVEKVLDCIFRISEEQPSNK
;
A
#
# COMPACT_ATOMS: atom_id res chain seq x y z
N MET A 1 0.87 -0.58 1.66
CA MET A 1 0.24 -1.87 1.99
C MET A 1 -0.77 -2.13 0.88
N LYS A 2 -0.64 -3.24 0.15
CA LYS A 2 -1.48 -3.64 -0.99
C LYS A 2 -2.48 -4.72 -0.58
N GLU A 3 -2.05 -5.72 0.18
CA GLU A 3 -2.92 -6.81 0.66
C GLU A 3 -2.92 -6.83 2.19
N PRO A 4 -3.75 -5.99 2.85
CA PRO A 4 -3.81 -5.97 4.31
C PRO A 4 -4.47 -7.24 4.85
N VAL A 5 -3.82 -7.90 5.80
CA VAL A 5 -4.34 -9.08 6.51
C VAL A 5 -4.24 -8.91 8.02
N VAL A 6 -5.26 -9.35 8.74
CA VAL A 6 -5.28 -9.42 10.20
C VAL A 6 -4.81 -10.79 10.66
N VAL A 7 -3.83 -10.81 11.56
CA VAL A 7 -3.49 -12.01 12.34
C VAL A 7 -4.48 -12.10 13.49
N LEU A 8 -5.42 -13.04 13.45
CA LEU A 8 -6.55 -13.07 14.39
C LEU A 8 -6.14 -13.12 15.85
N GLU A 9 -5.13 -13.93 16.17
CA GLU A 9 -4.66 -14.13 17.55
C GLU A 9 -4.03 -12.86 18.17
N SER A 10 -3.40 -12.01 17.36
CA SER A 10 -2.79 -10.75 17.83
C SER A 10 -3.63 -9.51 17.56
N SER A 11 -4.69 -9.64 16.74
CA SER A 11 -5.51 -8.53 16.23
C SER A 11 -4.70 -7.42 15.54
N GLN A 12 -3.50 -7.74 15.05
CA GLN A 12 -2.65 -6.81 14.29
C GLN A 12 -2.84 -7.00 12.79
N THR A 13 -2.76 -5.89 12.04
CA THR A 13 -2.84 -5.90 10.57
C THR A 13 -1.47 -5.73 9.95
N TYR A 14 -1.16 -6.53 8.93
CA TYR A 14 0.11 -6.52 8.21
C TYR A 14 -0.12 -6.57 6.70
N GLU A 15 0.94 -6.26 5.95
CA GLU A 15 1.02 -6.65 4.55
C GLU A 15 1.17 -8.16 4.45
N LYS A 16 0.32 -8.82 3.65
CA LYS A 16 0.27 -10.28 3.53
C LYS A 16 1.62 -10.92 3.27
N LYS A 17 2.32 -10.47 2.23
CA LYS A 17 3.63 -11.05 1.85
C LYS A 17 4.67 -10.88 2.96
N ALA A 18 4.63 -9.76 3.68
CA ALA A 18 5.59 -9.48 4.73
C ALA A 18 5.38 -10.39 5.96
N ILE A 19 4.11 -10.60 6.36
CA ILE A 19 3.80 -11.46 7.50
C ILE A 19 3.96 -12.95 7.18
N GLU A 20 3.63 -13.38 5.96
CA GLU A 20 3.89 -14.74 5.47
C GLU A 20 5.40 -15.05 5.48
N TYR A 21 6.22 -14.13 4.93
CA TYR A 21 7.68 -14.25 4.97
C TYR A 21 8.22 -14.32 6.40
N TRP A 22 7.67 -13.52 7.33
CA TRP A 22 8.07 -13.57 8.73
C TRP A 22 7.80 -14.94 9.36
N PHE A 23 6.62 -15.53 9.13
CA PHE A 23 6.29 -16.85 9.64
C PHE A 23 7.17 -17.95 9.04
N GLU A 24 7.48 -17.87 7.74
CA GLU A 24 8.41 -18.78 7.08
C GLU A 24 9.80 -18.70 7.72
N ARG A 25 10.32 -17.49 7.93
CA ARG A 25 11.63 -17.26 8.58
C ARG A 25 11.69 -17.79 10.01
N CYS A 26 10.62 -17.64 10.79
CA CYS A 26 10.53 -18.24 12.13
C CYS A 26 10.65 -19.77 12.07
N SER A 27 9.93 -20.39 11.13
CA SER A 27 9.96 -21.84 10.91
C SER A 27 11.36 -22.33 10.50
N GLU A 28 12.02 -21.63 9.57
CA GLU A 28 13.40 -21.93 9.15
C GLU A 28 14.42 -21.84 10.30
N ASP A 29 14.21 -20.91 11.23
CA ASP A 29 15.03 -20.77 12.44
C ASP A 29 14.69 -21.79 13.54
N GLY A 30 13.71 -22.67 13.32
CA GLY A 30 13.21 -23.60 14.34
C GLY A 30 12.52 -22.92 15.52
N ARG A 31 11.93 -21.73 15.29
CA ARG A 31 11.22 -20.93 16.28
C ARG A 31 9.72 -20.90 15.99
N ASP A 32 8.91 -20.80 17.03
CA ASP A 32 7.48 -20.57 16.85
C ASP A 32 7.24 -19.21 16.18
N PRO A 33 6.21 -19.09 15.30
CA PRO A 33 5.79 -17.81 14.77
C PRO A 33 5.41 -16.84 15.89
N THR A 34 5.91 -15.61 15.84
CA THR A 34 5.56 -14.57 16.81
C THR A 34 4.92 -13.38 16.12
N CYS A 35 4.07 -12.65 16.83
CA CYS A 35 3.62 -11.33 16.42
C CYS A 35 4.83 -10.38 16.33
N PRO A 36 5.12 -9.78 15.15
CA PRO A 36 6.26 -8.88 14.99
C PRO A 36 6.24 -7.66 15.93
N VAL A 37 5.06 -7.17 16.29
CA VAL A 37 4.89 -5.96 17.12
C VAL A 37 4.92 -6.30 18.60
N THR A 38 4.20 -7.34 19.03
CA THR A 38 4.00 -7.63 20.46
C THR A 38 4.98 -8.67 21.01
N GLY A 39 5.66 -9.42 20.14
CA GLY A 39 6.52 -10.55 20.53
C GLY A 39 5.75 -11.77 21.04
N GLN A 40 4.41 -11.72 21.06
CA GLN A 40 3.57 -12.85 21.48
C GLN A 40 3.76 -14.04 20.52
N VAL A 41 3.93 -15.24 21.07
CA VAL A 41 3.92 -16.48 20.30
C VAL A 41 2.51 -16.75 19.77
N LEU A 42 2.40 -17.00 18.47
CA LEU A 42 1.14 -17.28 17.77
C LEU A 42 1.00 -18.79 17.60
N LYS A 43 0.06 -19.39 18.33
CA LYS A 43 -0.18 -20.85 18.27
C LYS A 43 -0.87 -21.25 16.98
N MET A 44 -1.74 -20.38 16.46
CA MET A 44 -2.45 -20.59 15.20
C MET A 44 -2.44 -19.26 14.43
N PRO A 45 -1.40 -19.00 13.60
CA PRO A 45 -1.26 -17.75 12.87
C PRO A 45 -2.24 -17.65 11.69
N GLU A 46 -3.54 -17.62 11.98
CA GLU A 46 -4.61 -17.46 10.99
C GLU A 46 -4.61 -16.02 10.46
N LEU A 47 -4.49 -15.89 9.13
CA LEU A 47 -4.56 -14.63 8.41
C LEU A 47 -5.95 -14.46 7.80
N LYS A 48 -6.62 -13.35 8.08
CA LYS A 48 -7.85 -12.95 7.39
C LYS A 48 -7.66 -11.64 6.62
N PRO A 49 -8.20 -11.51 5.39
CA PRO A 49 -8.19 -10.23 4.69
C PRO A 49 -8.84 -9.12 5.52
N ASN A 50 -8.18 -7.97 5.65
CA ASN A 50 -8.77 -6.77 6.23
C ASN A 50 -9.47 -5.98 5.13
N VAL A 51 -10.70 -6.38 4.80
CA VAL A 51 -11.47 -5.80 3.68
C VAL A 51 -11.77 -4.32 3.89
N GLU A 52 -12.05 -3.92 5.13
CA GLU A 52 -12.33 -2.52 5.48
C GLU A 52 -11.09 -1.64 5.24
N LEU A 53 -9.92 -2.07 5.74
CA LEU A 53 -8.69 -1.32 5.51
C LEU A 53 -8.29 -1.34 4.03
N ALA A 54 -8.49 -2.45 3.32
CA ALA A 54 -8.23 -2.52 1.88
C ALA A 54 -9.05 -1.47 1.12
N GLY A 55 -10.35 -1.38 1.40
CA GLY A 55 -11.23 -0.37 0.81
C GLY A 55 -10.82 1.06 1.18
N ALA A 56 -10.46 1.31 2.43
CA ALA A 56 -9.99 2.63 2.86
C ALA A 56 -8.67 3.05 2.18
N ILE A 57 -7.75 2.10 1.97
CA ILE A 57 -6.51 2.33 1.21
C ILE A 57 -6.83 2.65 -0.25
N GLU A 58 -7.71 1.89 -0.88
CA GLU A 58 -8.12 2.12 -2.28
C GLU A 58 -8.80 3.48 -2.47
N GLU A 59 -9.74 3.83 -1.58
CA GLU A 59 -10.40 5.13 -1.58
C GLU A 59 -9.39 6.27 -1.41
N TRP A 60 -8.43 6.12 -0.50
CA TRP A 60 -7.37 7.09 -0.30
C TRP A 60 -6.48 7.23 -1.54
N ILE A 61 -6.10 6.13 -2.18
CA ILE A 61 -5.29 6.15 -3.41
C ILE A 61 -6.05 6.91 -4.52
N ASN A 62 -7.32 6.59 -4.76
CA ASN A 62 -8.12 7.23 -5.79
C ASN A 62 -8.23 8.75 -5.57
N ARG A 63 -8.50 9.19 -4.34
CA ARG A 63 -8.52 10.62 -4.01
C ARG A 63 -7.17 11.30 -4.23
N ASN A 64 -6.06 10.62 -3.94
CA ASN A 64 -4.73 11.19 -4.18
C ASN A 64 -4.42 11.30 -5.67
N VAL A 65 -4.93 10.37 -6.49
CA VAL A 65 -4.83 10.48 -7.96
C VAL A 65 -5.60 11.71 -8.43
N ASP A 66 -6.85 11.91 -7.98
CA ASP A 66 -7.66 13.07 -8.35
C ASP A 66 -6.93 14.39 -8.02
N VAL A 67 -6.41 14.54 -6.79
CA VAL A 67 -5.67 15.73 -6.37
C VAL A 67 -4.41 15.97 -7.22
N GLN A 68 -3.68 14.91 -7.58
CA GLN A 68 -2.51 15.02 -8.44
C GLN A 68 -2.87 15.47 -9.86
N VAL A 69 -3.95 14.92 -10.42
CA VAL A 69 -4.45 15.30 -11.74
C VAL A 69 -4.92 16.75 -11.73
N ASP A 70 -5.68 17.18 -10.73
CA ASP A 70 -6.13 18.57 -10.59
C ASP A 70 -4.94 19.53 -10.51
N THR A 71 -3.95 19.20 -9.68
CA THR A 71 -2.71 20.00 -9.56
C THR A 71 -1.96 20.08 -10.90
N ALA A 72 -1.90 18.98 -11.64
CA ALA A 72 -1.26 18.94 -12.94
C ALA A 72 -2.00 19.81 -13.97
N VAL A 73 -3.33 19.75 -13.97
CA VAL A 73 -4.19 20.58 -14.83
C VAL A 73 -4.03 22.06 -14.50
N GLU A 74 -3.96 22.44 -13.23
CA GLU A 74 -3.70 23.81 -12.81
C GLU A 74 -2.34 24.31 -13.31
N CYS A 75 -1.29 23.51 -13.16
CA CYS A 75 0.06 23.82 -13.66
C CYS A 75 0.06 24.06 -15.18
N LEU A 76 -0.64 23.22 -15.94
CA LEU A 76 -0.77 23.36 -17.40
C LEU A 76 -1.67 24.52 -17.85
N ARG A 77 -2.48 25.09 -16.96
CA ARG A 77 -3.35 26.25 -17.26
C ARG A 77 -2.64 27.59 -17.07
N GLU A 78 -1.43 27.60 -16.51
CA GLU A 78 -0.67 28.83 -16.31
C GLU A 78 -0.33 29.48 -17.67
N GLN A 79 -0.53 30.80 -17.78
CA GLN A 79 -0.30 31.54 -19.04
C GLN A 79 1.15 31.47 -19.53
N THR A 80 2.10 31.24 -18.60
CA THR A 80 3.51 31.02 -18.92
C THR A 80 3.89 29.62 -18.46
N LEU A 81 3.81 28.67 -19.39
CA LEU A 81 4.24 27.30 -19.14
C LEU A 81 5.76 27.27 -18.94
N ARG A 82 6.17 26.80 -17.76
CA ARG A 82 7.58 26.59 -17.46
C ARG A 82 7.96 25.13 -17.73
N VAL A 83 9.18 24.90 -18.20
CA VAL A 83 9.67 23.54 -18.50
C VAL A 83 9.62 22.64 -17.26
N ASP A 84 9.97 23.17 -16.09
CA ASP A 84 9.92 22.44 -14.82
C ASP A 84 8.48 22.09 -14.38
N CYS A 85 7.48 22.86 -14.80
CA CYS A 85 6.08 22.49 -14.60
C CYS A 85 5.70 21.28 -15.46
N VAL A 86 6.09 21.29 -16.74
CA VAL A 86 5.79 20.19 -17.67
C VAL A 86 6.48 18.89 -17.24
N GLU A 87 7.75 18.94 -16.83
CA GLU A 87 8.48 17.78 -16.30
C GLU A 87 7.75 17.16 -15.10
N LYS A 88 7.38 17.99 -14.12
CA LYS A 88 6.62 17.52 -12.94
C LYS A 88 5.28 16.88 -13.32
N VAL A 89 4.57 17.45 -14.28
CA VAL A 89 3.29 16.89 -14.75
C VAL A 89 3.49 15.53 -15.39
N LEU A 90 4.51 15.38 -16.24
CA LEU A 90 4.84 14.10 -16.87
C LEU A 90 5.25 13.05 -15.83
N ASP A 91 6.05 13.43 -14.84
CA ASP A 91 6.43 12.55 -13.72
C ASP A 91 5.20 12.10 -12.92
N CYS A 92 4.26 13.02 -12.64
CA CYS A 92 3.00 12.69 -11.98
C CYS A 92 2.18 11.67 -12.78
N ILE A 93 1.99 11.91 -14.08
CA ILE A 93 1.24 11.01 -14.98
C ILE A 93 1.92 9.64 -15.06
N PHE A 94 3.24 9.61 -15.22
CA PHE A 94 4.02 8.38 -15.27
C PHE A 94 3.84 7.57 -13.99
N ARG A 95 3.99 8.21 -12.82
CA ARG A 95 3.80 7.55 -11.52
C ARG A 95 2.38 6.97 -11.37
N ILE A 96 1.36 7.75 -11.71
CA ILE A 96 -0.04 7.27 -11.64
C ILE A 96 -0.22 6.04 -12.54
N SER A 97 0.38 6.02 -13.73
CA SER A 97 0.29 4.89 -14.67
C SER A 97 0.99 3.62 -14.18
N GLU A 98 2.12 3.75 -13.49
CA GLU A 98 2.86 2.61 -12.92
C GLU A 98 2.16 2.04 -11.67
N GLU A 99 1.57 2.91 -10.85
CA GLU A 99 0.87 2.52 -9.63
C GLU A 99 -0.53 1.95 -9.88
N GLN A 100 -1.14 2.28 -11.03
CA GLN A 100 -2.43 1.77 -11.49
C GLN A 100 -2.31 1.10 -12.87
N PRO A 101 -1.61 -0.05 -13.00
CA PRO A 101 -1.30 -0.62 -14.32
C PRO A 101 -2.55 -1.03 -15.12
N SER A 102 -3.71 -1.18 -14.47
CA SER A 102 -4.91 -1.71 -15.09
C SER A 102 -6.15 -1.48 -14.24
N ASN A 103 -6.98 -0.52 -14.67
CA ASN A 103 -8.42 -0.62 -14.59
C ASN A 103 -8.88 -1.67 -15.65
N LYS A 104 -8.45 -2.95 -15.49
CA LYS A 104 -8.82 -4.07 -16.38
C LYS A 104 -9.88 -4.95 -15.73
#